data_AF-A0A6N3FUM2-F1
#
_entry.id   AF-A0A6N3FUM2-F1
#
_cell.length_a   1.000
_cell.length_b   1.000
_cell.length_c   1.000
_cell.angle_alpha   90.00
_cell.angle_beta   90.00
_cell.angle_gamma   90.00
#
_symmetry.space_group_name_H-M   'P 1'
#
loop_
_entity.id
_entity.type
_entity.pdbx_description
1 polymer ?
#
loop_
_entity_poly.entity_id
_entity_poly.type
_entity_poly.pdbx_seq_one_letter_code
_entity_poly.pdbx_strand_id
1 'polypeptide(L)'
;MYGFIITTAGEGLLARASAGEGLTLTEVWVGKGAVESAGAAKALTALLDPVAKATSTTPAVAGGQISMLVEYRNDMGGGLEEGFTLSEFGVMAKVGDDAPTLLYYAALGDRAQPVPPIAEGLDVHRFPVAIGVTGEVEVSLEYPAGVWVTHEELEEALAGIDLSGYIKATEKGQPGGVATLGPDGKVPGEQLPKMDYDPAGSAAAVQQALTAHTGNKNNPHAVAAKQVGALASSGGVMSGALSMSGHKIANLAAPAAPTDAANKQYVDEHTGAKVVTGSYVGTGKTGKNNPTEISLPKPFKVLCIYGMQYPDSYYDIYPTDSTSTGQTCNIISGSSIPTEYTRYFGFFYSSKPSDSYGKKSADGKTFSWYYDLTPSSAASVQLNKSGTIYHYYAIL
;
A
#
# COMPACT_ATOMS: atom_id res chain seq x y z
N MET A 1 46.71 -57.70 -64.40
CA MET A 1 45.66 -56.94 -63.68
C MET A 1 44.55 -57.89 -63.29
N TYR A 2 44.37 -58.19 -62.00
CA TYR A 2 43.34 -59.13 -61.54
C TYR A 2 41.98 -58.48 -61.26
N GLY A 3 41.88 -57.16 -61.44
CA GLY A 3 40.61 -56.43 -61.47
C GLY A 3 39.89 -56.45 -60.13
N PHE A 4 38.57 -56.37 -60.23
CA PHE A 4 37.64 -56.34 -59.12
C PHE A 4 37.00 -57.72 -58.94
N ILE A 5 37.12 -58.30 -57.75
CA ILE A 5 36.78 -59.70 -57.49
C ILE A 5 35.82 -59.77 -56.30
N ILE A 6 34.68 -60.43 -56.51
CA ILE A 6 33.85 -60.92 -55.42
C ILE A 6 34.48 -62.22 -54.94
N THR A 7 34.78 -62.34 -53.65
CA THR A 7 35.42 -63.54 -53.10
C THR A 7 34.42 -64.70 -53.03
N THR A 8 34.90 -65.93 -52.86
CA THR A 8 34.01 -67.09 -52.65
C THR A 8 33.14 -66.92 -51.40
N ALA A 9 33.68 -66.31 -50.33
CA ALA A 9 32.90 -65.97 -49.15
C ALA A 9 31.85 -64.88 -49.47
N GLY A 10 32.22 -63.87 -50.25
CA GLY A 10 31.36 -62.80 -50.72
C GLY A 10 30.21 -63.29 -51.62
N GLU A 11 30.48 -64.23 -52.54
CA GLU A 11 29.45 -64.89 -53.35
C GLU A 11 28.42 -65.60 -52.44
N GLY A 12 28.87 -66.23 -51.34
CA GLY A 12 28.00 -66.82 -50.32
C GLY A 12 27.13 -65.79 -49.58
N LEU A 13 27.71 -64.63 -49.20
CA LEU A 13 26.96 -63.53 -48.59
C LEU A 13 25.89 -62.99 -49.55
N LEU A 14 26.25 -62.75 -50.81
CA LEU A 14 25.33 -62.22 -51.82
C LEU A 14 24.19 -63.19 -52.15
N ALA A 15 24.45 -64.50 -52.14
CA ALA A 15 23.42 -65.51 -52.33
C ALA A 15 22.37 -65.49 -51.20
N ARG A 16 22.81 -65.33 -49.95
CA ARG A 16 21.91 -65.18 -48.79
C ARG A 16 21.19 -63.84 -48.78
N ALA A 17 21.89 -62.77 -49.16
CA ALA A 17 21.29 -61.46 -49.28
C ALA A 17 20.18 -61.44 -50.36
N SER A 18 20.41 -62.12 -51.48
CA SER A 18 19.41 -62.34 -52.54
C SER A 18 18.22 -63.20 -52.10
N ALA A 19 18.38 -63.99 -51.02
CA ALA A 19 17.32 -64.78 -50.40
C ALA A 19 16.51 -63.99 -49.35
N GLY A 20 16.81 -62.71 -49.14
CA GLY A 20 16.06 -61.80 -48.27
C GLY A 20 16.72 -61.49 -46.92
N GLU A 21 17.96 -61.92 -46.70
CA GLU A 21 18.71 -61.52 -45.50
C GLU A 21 19.41 -60.16 -45.71
N GLY A 22 19.47 -59.31 -44.68
CA GLY A 22 20.13 -58.01 -44.79
C GLY A 22 21.65 -58.14 -44.94
N LEU A 23 22.22 -57.48 -45.95
CA LEU A 23 23.67 -57.37 -46.14
C LEU A 23 24.20 -56.13 -45.42
N THR A 24 25.11 -56.31 -44.49
CA THR A 24 25.72 -55.20 -43.75
C THR A 24 27.18 -55.07 -44.16
N LEU A 25 27.57 -53.92 -44.72
CA LEU A 25 28.97 -53.59 -44.97
C LEU A 25 29.58 -53.06 -43.68
N THR A 26 30.57 -53.77 -43.15
CA THR A 26 31.07 -53.52 -41.80
C THR A 26 32.25 -52.56 -41.80
N GLU A 27 33.15 -52.69 -42.77
CA GLU A 27 34.36 -51.88 -42.88
C GLU A 27 34.85 -51.83 -44.33
N VAL A 28 35.60 -50.79 -44.67
CA VAL A 28 36.40 -50.73 -45.91
C VAL A 28 37.85 -50.55 -45.50
N TRP A 29 38.74 -51.31 -46.13
CA TRP A 29 40.17 -51.26 -45.85
C TRP A 29 40.95 -51.00 -47.14
N VAL A 30 42.04 -50.26 -47.01
CA VAL A 30 43.08 -50.12 -48.03
C VAL A 30 44.38 -50.73 -47.53
N GLY A 31 45.19 -51.22 -48.45
CA GLY A 31 46.40 -51.95 -48.11
C GLY A 31 47.45 -51.91 -49.20
N LYS A 32 48.57 -52.58 -48.91
CA LYS A 32 49.73 -52.70 -49.79
C LYS A 32 49.99 -54.15 -50.24
N GLY A 33 49.00 -55.03 -50.07
CA GLY A 33 49.08 -56.42 -50.47
C GLY A 33 49.03 -56.64 -51.98
N ALA A 34 49.55 -57.78 -52.42
CA ALA A 34 49.59 -58.19 -53.82
C ALA A 34 49.25 -59.67 -53.95
N VAL A 35 48.15 -59.98 -54.66
CA VAL A 35 47.73 -61.36 -54.96
C VAL A 35 48.51 -61.96 -56.13
N GLU A 36 48.84 -63.24 -56.02
CA GLU A 36 49.57 -63.98 -57.08
C GLU A 36 48.68 -64.46 -58.23
N SER A 37 47.35 -64.57 -58.01
CA SER A 37 46.39 -64.97 -59.03
C SER A 37 44.94 -64.58 -58.69
N ALA A 38 44.04 -64.57 -59.69
CA ALA A 38 42.61 -64.38 -59.47
C ALA A 38 42.00 -65.48 -58.58
N GLY A 39 42.52 -66.72 -58.65
CA GLY A 39 42.09 -67.81 -57.78
C GLY A 39 42.48 -67.56 -56.32
N ALA A 40 43.70 -67.06 -56.08
CA ALA A 40 44.14 -66.67 -54.74
C ALA A 40 43.29 -65.51 -54.18
N ALA A 41 43.00 -64.50 -55.02
CA ALA A 41 42.13 -63.39 -54.65
C ALA A 41 40.69 -63.83 -54.29
N LYS A 42 40.12 -64.80 -55.02
CA LYS A 42 38.80 -65.37 -54.71
C LYS A 42 38.76 -66.08 -53.37
N ALA A 43 39.87 -66.69 -52.94
CA ALA A 43 39.94 -67.43 -51.68
C ALA A 43 40.12 -66.53 -50.43
N LEU A 44 40.33 -65.23 -50.62
CA LEU A 44 40.55 -64.30 -49.50
C LEU A 44 39.29 -64.10 -48.67
N THR A 45 39.49 -64.03 -47.34
CA THR A 45 38.48 -63.63 -46.36
C THR A 45 38.82 -62.31 -45.66
N ALA A 46 40.02 -61.76 -45.91
CA ALA A 46 40.52 -60.46 -45.47
C ALA A 46 41.57 -59.94 -46.46
N LEU A 47 41.95 -58.66 -46.38
CA LEU A 47 43.08 -58.11 -47.15
C LEU A 47 44.39 -58.81 -46.79
N LEU A 48 45.34 -58.80 -47.71
CA LEU A 48 46.64 -59.43 -47.52
C LEU A 48 47.55 -58.61 -46.59
N ASP A 49 47.59 -57.29 -46.77
CA ASP A 49 48.39 -56.37 -45.96
C ASP A 49 47.59 -55.07 -45.73
N PRO A 50 46.57 -55.11 -44.85
CA PRO A 50 45.74 -53.95 -44.55
C PRO A 50 46.55 -52.86 -43.82
N VAL A 51 46.44 -51.63 -44.30
CA VAL A 51 47.18 -50.47 -43.75
C VAL A 51 46.25 -49.52 -43.02
N ALA A 52 45.12 -49.15 -43.62
CA ALA A 52 44.22 -48.15 -43.05
C ALA A 52 42.75 -48.40 -43.39
N LYS A 53 41.85 -47.89 -42.54
CA LYS A 53 40.41 -47.86 -42.81
C LYS A 53 40.06 -46.77 -43.80
N ALA A 54 39.15 -47.09 -44.70
CA ALA A 54 38.54 -46.23 -45.69
C ALA A 54 37.04 -46.07 -45.42
N THR A 55 36.35 -45.27 -46.23
CA THR A 55 34.88 -45.10 -46.20
C THR A 55 34.28 -45.34 -47.58
N SER A 56 32.97 -45.19 -47.70
CA SER A 56 32.24 -45.20 -48.95
C SER A 56 31.04 -44.24 -48.92
N THR A 57 30.41 -43.99 -50.08
CA THR A 57 29.02 -43.49 -50.09
C THR A 57 28.07 -44.49 -49.48
N THR A 58 26.89 -44.02 -49.07
CA THR A 58 25.70 -44.87 -48.99
C THR A 58 25.53 -45.69 -50.27
N PRO A 59 25.52 -47.04 -50.19
CA PRO A 59 25.35 -47.87 -51.37
C PRO A 59 23.98 -47.64 -52.02
N ALA A 60 23.97 -47.45 -53.33
CA ALA A 60 22.77 -47.41 -54.13
C ALA A 60 22.50 -48.81 -54.70
N VAL A 61 21.31 -49.36 -54.42
CA VAL A 61 20.85 -50.65 -54.97
C VAL A 61 19.87 -50.35 -56.09
N ALA A 62 20.29 -50.57 -57.34
CA ALA A 62 19.44 -50.33 -58.51
C ALA A 62 19.88 -51.22 -59.68
N GLY A 63 18.92 -51.67 -60.50
CA GLY A 63 19.21 -52.39 -61.74
C GLY A 63 19.97 -53.71 -61.56
N GLY A 64 19.81 -54.40 -60.42
CA GLY A 64 20.55 -55.64 -60.12
C GLY A 64 22.01 -55.41 -59.72
N GLN A 65 22.36 -54.21 -59.23
CA GLN A 65 23.71 -53.86 -58.82
C GLN A 65 23.70 -53.05 -57.53
N ILE A 66 24.64 -53.37 -56.63
CA ILE A 66 25.03 -52.49 -55.52
C ILE A 66 26.16 -51.60 -56.05
N SER A 67 25.94 -50.29 -56.04
CA SER A 67 26.90 -49.29 -56.51
C SER A 67 27.29 -48.36 -55.37
N MET A 68 28.58 -48.13 -55.18
CA MET A 68 29.09 -47.17 -54.22
C MET A 68 30.45 -46.65 -54.68
N LEU A 69 30.91 -45.54 -54.09
CA LEU A 69 32.28 -45.09 -54.27
C LEU A 69 33.03 -45.33 -52.96
N VAL A 70 34.11 -46.11 -53.02
CA VAL A 70 35.05 -46.28 -51.91
C VAL A 70 36.04 -45.12 -51.94
N GLU A 71 36.26 -44.50 -50.79
CA GLU A 71 37.18 -43.38 -50.63
C GLU A 71 38.16 -43.67 -49.49
N TYR A 72 39.44 -43.48 -49.77
CA TYR A 72 40.45 -43.34 -48.73
C TYR A 72 41.02 -41.93 -48.75
N ARG A 73 41.12 -41.33 -47.58
CA ARG A 73 41.80 -40.05 -47.37
C ARG A 73 42.88 -40.24 -46.32
N ASN A 74 44.03 -39.65 -46.56
CA ASN A 74 45.16 -39.77 -45.64
C ASN A 74 44.95 -39.01 -44.32
N ASP A 75 43.86 -38.28 -44.11
CA ASP A 75 43.49 -37.65 -42.83
C ASP A 75 42.55 -38.52 -41.96
N MET A 76 42.08 -39.66 -42.48
CA MET A 76 41.20 -40.56 -41.74
C MET A 76 41.94 -41.27 -40.59
N GLY A 77 41.19 -41.64 -39.54
CA GLY A 77 41.73 -42.46 -38.44
C GLY A 77 42.82 -41.78 -37.58
N GLY A 78 42.89 -40.45 -37.59
CA GLY A 78 43.95 -39.69 -36.92
C GLY A 78 45.05 -39.17 -37.85
N GLY A 79 44.99 -39.55 -39.13
CA GLY A 79 45.97 -39.16 -40.15
C GLY A 79 47.04 -40.22 -40.38
N LEU A 80 47.42 -40.40 -41.64
CA LEU A 80 48.47 -41.31 -42.07
C LEU A 80 49.83 -40.74 -41.71
N GLU A 81 50.57 -41.43 -40.83
CA GLU A 81 51.90 -40.99 -40.38
C GLU A 81 53.01 -41.30 -41.39
N GLU A 82 52.97 -42.47 -42.02
CA GLU A 82 53.93 -42.92 -43.02
C GLU A 82 53.21 -43.23 -44.34
N GLY A 83 53.71 -42.67 -45.43
CA GLY A 83 53.15 -42.94 -46.76
C GLY A 83 53.28 -44.40 -47.16
N PHE A 84 52.34 -44.89 -47.97
CA PHE A 84 52.39 -46.25 -48.52
C PHE A 84 51.91 -46.26 -49.97
N THR A 85 52.26 -47.32 -50.69
CA THR A 85 51.73 -47.55 -52.04
C THR A 85 50.45 -48.37 -51.93
N LEU A 86 49.31 -47.73 -52.13
CA LEU A 86 47.99 -48.37 -52.12
C LEU A 86 47.88 -49.27 -53.35
N SER A 87 47.88 -50.58 -53.11
CA SER A 87 47.80 -51.60 -54.15
C SER A 87 46.58 -52.49 -54.04
N GLU A 88 45.90 -52.48 -52.89
CA GLU A 88 44.66 -53.21 -52.67
C GLU A 88 43.65 -52.41 -51.86
N PHE A 89 42.37 -52.71 -52.06
CA PHE A 89 41.32 -52.36 -51.11
C PHE A 89 40.29 -53.47 -51.03
N GLY A 90 39.54 -53.48 -49.94
CA GLY A 90 38.47 -54.45 -49.76
C GLY A 90 37.31 -53.94 -48.94
N VAL A 91 36.14 -54.49 -49.24
CA VAL A 91 34.88 -54.20 -48.56
C VAL A 91 34.53 -55.42 -47.73
N MET A 92 34.47 -55.25 -46.41
CA MET A 92 34.07 -56.27 -45.48
C MET A 92 32.56 -56.23 -45.32
N ALA A 93 31.92 -57.40 -45.27
CA ALA A 93 30.49 -57.49 -45.04
C ALA A 93 30.13 -58.72 -44.22
N LYS A 94 28.90 -58.70 -43.68
CA LYS A 94 28.26 -59.84 -43.02
C LYS A 94 26.78 -59.89 -43.37
N VAL A 95 26.15 -61.01 -43.03
CA VAL A 95 24.70 -61.19 -43.07
C VAL A 95 24.26 -61.66 -41.69
N GLY A 96 23.26 -60.98 -41.10
CA GLY A 96 22.84 -61.26 -39.72
C GLY A 96 23.98 -61.11 -38.71
N ASP A 97 24.11 -62.09 -37.81
CA ASP A 97 25.10 -62.12 -36.72
C ASP A 97 26.42 -62.81 -37.11
N ASP A 98 26.63 -63.12 -38.39
CA ASP A 98 27.84 -63.79 -38.84
C ASP A 98 29.10 -62.92 -38.66
N ALA A 99 30.24 -63.58 -38.54
CA ALA A 99 31.53 -62.90 -38.55
C ALA A 99 31.75 -62.19 -39.90
N PRO A 100 32.22 -60.92 -39.91
CA PRO A 100 32.52 -60.22 -41.14
C PRO A 100 33.58 -60.95 -41.98
N THR A 101 33.37 -60.98 -43.28
CA THR A 101 34.31 -61.54 -44.26
C THR A 101 34.44 -60.60 -45.45
N LEU A 102 35.50 -60.77 -46.23
CA LEU A 102 35.79 -59.95 -47.39
C LEU A 102 34.76 -60.22 -48.49
N LEU A 103 33.84 -59.30 -48.72
CA LEU A 103 32.85 -59.38 -49.80
C LEU A 103 33.51 -59.11 -51.16
N TYR A 104 34.27 -58.02 -51.23
CA TYR A 104 34.81 -57.49 -52.46
C TYR A 104 36.28 -57.15 -52.27
N TYR A 105 37.12 -57.66 -53.16
CA TYR A 105 38.54 -57.42 -53.19
C TYR A 105 38.93 -56.72 -54.50
N ALA A 106 39.74 -55.68 -54.40
CA ALA A 106 40.28 -54.98 -55.54
C ALA A 106 41.80 -55.01 -55.49
N ALA A 107 42.42 -55.52 -56.55
CA ALA A 107 43.87 -55.45 -56.75
C ALA A 107 44.19 -54.41 -57.84
N LEU A 108 44.88 -53.34 -57.46
CA LEU A 108 45.27 -52.28 -58.39
C LEU A 108 46.47 -52.68 -59.26
N GLY A 109 47.29 -53.64 -58.82
CA GLY A 109 48.44 -54.16 -59.58
C GLY A 109 49.38 -53.04 -60.04
N ASP A 110 49.68 -52.97 -61.33
CA ASP A 110 50.55 -51.93 -61.91
C ASP A 110 49.99 -50.49 -61.80
N ARG A 111 48.73 -50.34 -61.35
CA ARG A 111 48.09 -49.05 -61.07
C ARG A 111 48.06 -48.71 -59.58
N ALA A 112 48.91 -49.35 -58.78
CA ALA A 112 49.06 -48.97 -57.38
C ALA A 112 49.44 -47.49 -57.27
N GLN A 113 48.89 -46.80 -56.27
CA GLN A 113 48.94 -45.34 -56.16
C GLN A 113 49.70 -44.95 -54.88
N PRO A 114 50.70 -44.07 -54.94
CA PRO A 114 51.38 -43.60 -53.74
C PRO A 114 50.43 -42.71 -52.94
N VAL A 115 50.28 -43.01 -51.65
CA VAL A 115 49.57 -42.16 -50.69
C VAL A 115 50.63 -41.52 -49.78
N PRO A 116 50.78 -40.18 -49.79
CA PRO A 116 51.71 -39.49 -48.90
C PRO A 116 51.15 -39.40 -47.47
N PRO A 117 52.01 -39.24 -46.45
CA PRO A 117 51.56 -38.97 -45.09
C PRO A 117 50.81 -37.63 -45.02
N ILE A 118 49.89 -37.48 -44.06
CA ILE A 118 49.06 -36.26 -43.94
C ILE A 118 49.88 -34.99 -43.73
N ALA A 119 51.09 -35.11 -43.18
CA ALA A 119 52.03 -34.02 -43.00
C ALA A 119 52.43 -33.34 -44.32
N GLU A 120 52.32 -34.03 -45.46
CA GLU A 120 52.62 -33.50 -46.79
C GLU A 120 51.39 -32.90 -47.51
N GLY A 121 50.20 -32.98 -46.89
CA GLY A 121 48.95 -32.43 -47.42
C GLY A 121 47.83 -33.47 -47.49
N LEU A 122 46.61 -32.97 -47.70
CA LEU A 122 45.44 -33.83 -47.89
C LEU A 122 45.53 -34.53 -49.25
N ASP A 123 45.40 -35.85 -49.22
CA ASP A 123 45.38 -36.70 -50.40
C ASP A 123 44.17 -37.65 -50.35
N VAL A 124 43.53 -37.84 -51.50
CA VAL A 124 42.22 -38.49 -51.62
C VAL A 124 42.17 -39.44 -52.81
N HIS A 125 41.87 -40.70 -52.53
CA HIS A 125 41.72 -41.76 -53.53
C HIS A 125 40.29 -42.28 -53.57
N ARG A 126 39.73 -42.38 -54.78
CA ARG A 126 38.34 -42.76 -55.01
C ARG A 126 38.23 -43.90 -56.01
N PHE A 127 37.52 -44.95 -55.63
CA PHE A 127 37.34 -46.15 -56.43
C PHE A 127 35.84 -46.46 -56.58
N PRO A 128 35.30 -46.44 -57.81
CA PRO A 128 33.92 -46.88 -58.05
C PRO A 128 33.83 -48.39 -57.85
N VAL A 129 32.87 -48.82 -57.03
CA VAL A 129 32.56 -50.22 -56.75
C VAL A 129 31.19 -50.55 -57.30
N ALA A 130 31.14 -51.64 -58.07
CA ALA A 130 29.94 -52.20 -58.66
C ALA A 130 29.91 -53.70 -58.37
N ILE A 131 28.89 -54.15 -57.63
CA ILE A 131 28.69 -55.54 -57.24
C ILE A 131 27.36 -56.01 -57.82
N GLY A 132 27.41 -56.95 -58.76
CA GLY A 132 26.20 -57.54 -59.33
C GLY A 132 25.46 -58.39 -58.30
N VAL A 133 24.14 -58.24 -58.23
CA VAL A 133 23.26 -58.97 -57.30
C VAL A 133 22.02 -59.47 -58.03
N THR A 134 21.41 -60.54 -57.51
CA THR A 134 20.17 -61.10 -58.03
C THR A 134 19.00 -60.71 -57.13
N GLY A 135 18.02 -59.97 -57.65
CA GLY A 135 16.84 -59.53 -56.87
C GLY A 135 17.08 -58.21 -56.11
N GLU A 136 16.16 -57.88 -55.21
CA GLU A 136 16.25 -56.72 -54.33
C GLU A 136 17.05 -57.10 -53.07
N VAL A 137 18.20 -56.46 -52.86
CA VAL A 137 19.07 -56.69 -51.68
C VAL A 137 19.00 -55.47 -50.78
N GLU A 138 18.70 -55.67 -49.50
CA GLU A 138 18.79 -54.62 -48.49
C GLU A 138 20.25 -54.47 -48.02
N VAL A 139 20.80 -53.26 -48.12
CA VAL A 139 22.19 -52.96 -47.75
C VAL A 139 22.24 -51.90 -46.66
N SER A 140 22.99 -52.19 -45.59
CA SER A 140 23.26 -51.27 -44.47
C SER A 140 24.76 -51.08 -44.25
N LEU A 141 25.16 -50.02 -43.54
CA LEU A 141 26.55 -49.71 -43.19
C LEU A 141 26.73 -49.69 -41.67
N GLU A 142 27.83 -50.25 -41.16
CA GLU A 142 28.27 -50.07 -39.76
C GLU A 142 29.32 -48.96 -39.59
N TYR A 143 29.68 -48.27 -40.68
CA TYR A 143 30.59 -47.13 -40.68
C TYR A 143 29.90 -45.89 -41.27
N PRO A 144 30.34 -44.67 -40.88
CA PRO A 144 29.76 -43.45 -41.42
C PRO A 144 30.10 -43.30 -42.90
N ALA A 145 29.06 -43.15 -43.74
CA ALA A 145 29.23 -42.85 -45.16
C ALA A 145 29.80 -41.44 -45.38
N GLY A 146 30.65 -41.30 -46.38
CA GLY A 146 31.07 -40.00 -46.89
C GLY A 146 29.94 -39.30 -47.64
N VAL A 147 29.78 -38.00 -47.39
CA VAL A 147 28.93 -37.09 -48.19
C VAL A 147 29.84 -36.13 -48.91
N TRP A 148 29.61 -35.94 -50.21
CA TRP A 148 30.37 -34.99 -51.02
C TRP A 148 29.43 -33.94 -51.59
N VAL A 149 29.87 -32.69 -51.51
CA VAL A 149 29.24 -31.55 -52.15
C VAL A 149 30.25 -30.89 -53.06
N THR A 150 29.78 -30.37 -54.18
CA THR A 150 30.55 -29.48 -55.04
C THR A 150 30.73 -28.12 -54.35
N HIS A 151 31.71 -27.35 -54.81
CA HIS A 151 31.88 -25.97 -54.35
C HIS A 151 30.60 -25.14 -54.58
N GLU A 152 29.93 -25.36 -55.70
CA GLU A 152 28.70 -24.67 -56.05
C GLU A 152 27.54 -25.01 -55.11
N GLU A 153 27.35 -26.29 -54.77
CA GLU A 153 26.36 -26.73 -53.78
C GLU A 153 26.64 -26.17 -52.38
N LEU A 154 27.93 -26.02 -52.01
CA LEU A 154 28.31 -25.39 -50.74
C LEU A 154 28.00 -23.89 -50.74
N GLU A 155 28.34 -23.17 -51.81
CA GLU A 155 28.05 -21.73 -51.94
C GLU A 155 26.54 -21.47 -51.94
N GLU A 156 25.75 -22.29 -52.64
CA GLU A 156 24.28 -22.21 -52.61
C GLU A 156 23.73 -22.43 -51.20
N ALA A 157 24.25 -23.45 -50.50
CA ALA A 157 23.86 -23.72 -49.11
C ALA A 157 24.21 -22.55 -48.17
N LEU A 158 25.37 -21.93 -48.35
CA LEU A 158 25.81 -20.77 -47.55
C LEU A 158 25.00 -19.50 -47.86
N ALA A 159 24.64 -19.27 -49.13
CA ALA A 159 23.84 -18.12 -49.54
C ALA A 159 22.42 -18.13 -48.93
N GLY A 160 21.90 -19.31 -48.58
CA GLY A 160 20.62 -19.47 -47.89
C GLY A 160 20.64 -19.16 -46.38
N ILE A 161 21.81 -18.91 -45.79
CA ILE A 161 21.93 -18.65 -44.35
C ILE A 161 21.72 -17.17 -44.07
N ASP A 162 20.60 -16.83 -43.42
CA ASP A 162 20.37 -15.48 -42.91
C ASP A 162 21.25 -15.19 -41.68
N LEU A 163 22.27 -14.35 -41.87
CA LEU A 163 23.19 -13.91 -40.83
C LEU A 163 22.85 -12.50 -40.30
N SER A 164 21.74 -11.89 -40.71
CA SER A 164 21.39 -10.52 -40.31
C SER A 164 21.21 -10.35 -38.79
N GLY A 165 20.81 -11.41 -38.09
CA GLY A 165 20.69 -11.46 -36.63
C GLY A 165 21.94 -11.96 -35.90
N TYR A 166 23.00 -12.33 -36.61
CA TYR A 166 24.20 -12.89 -36.01
C TYR A 166 25.06 -11.77 -35.39
N ILE A 167 25.28 -11.87 -34.07
CA ILE A 167 26.20 -11.00 -33.33
C ILE A 167 27.37 -11.85 -32.85
N LYS A 168 28.59 -11.42 -33.18
CA LYS A 168 29.81 -12.13 -32.76
C LYS A 168 29.95 -12.10 -31.25
N ALA A 169 30.51 -13.16 -30.68
CA ALA A 169 30.80 -13.20 -29.25
C ALA A 169 31.70 -12.02 -28.81
N THR A 170 32.57 -11.56 -29.69
CA THR A 170 33.46 -10.40 -29.47
C THR A 170 32.75 -9.05 -29.43
N GLU A 171 31.49 -8.96 -29.88
CA GLU A 171 30.70 -7.72 -29.87
C GLU A 171 29.76 -7.63 -28.66
N LYS A 172 29.55 -8.75 -27.97
CA LYS A 172 28.61 -8.84 -26.84
C LYS A 172 29.23 -8.26 -25.58
N GLY A 173 28.59 -7.23 -25.03
CA GLY A 173 28.99 -6.59 -23.77
C GLY A 173 30.30 -5.80 -23.83
N GLN A 174 30.81 -5.54 -25.03
CA GLN A 174 32.00 -4.71 -25.24
C GLN A 174 31.64 -3.25 -25.52
N PRO A 175 32.53 -2.29 -25.23
CA PRO A 175 32.36 -0.90 -25.65
C PRO A 175 32.14 -0.80 -27.17
N GLY A 176 31.09 -0.08 -27.58
CA GLY A 176 30.71 0.07 -29.01
C GLY A 176 30.03 -1.15 -29.64
N GLY A 177 29.79 -2.22 -28.86
CA GLY A 177 29.07 -3.42 -29.29
C GLY A 177 27.60 -3.43 -28.85
N VAL A 178 27.06 -4.64 -28.67
CA VAL A 178 25.65 -4.85 -28.29
C VAL A 178 25.56 -5.33 -26.84
N ALA A 179 24.65 -4.72 -26.07
CA ALA A 179 24.41 -5.10 -24.69
C ALA A 179 23.89 -6.55 -24.60
N THR A 180 24.36 -7.28 -23.58
CA THR A 180 23.84 -8.62 -23.27
C THR A 180 22.69 -8.54 -22.28
N LEU A 181 21.86 -9.59 -22.23
CA LEU A 181 20.88 -9.77 -21.15
C LEU A 181 21.36 -10.84 -20.17
N GLY A 182 21.20 -10.57 -18.88
CA GLY A 182 21.39 -11.54 -17.81
C GLY A 182 20.19 -12.49 -17.68
N PRO A 183 20.25 -13.43 -16.71
CA PRO A 183 19.19 -14.41 -16.46
C PRO A 183 17.81 -13.80 -16.16
N ASP A 184 17.78 -12.56 -15.69
CA ASP A 184 16.56 -11.80 -15.40
C ASP A 184 16.05 -10.97 -16.59
N GLY A 185 16.65 -11.14 -17.77
CA GLY A 185 16.30 -10.40 -18.98
C GLY A 185 16.73 -8.94 -18.98
N LYS A 186 17.62 -8.52 -18.07
CA LYS A 186 18.13 -7.15 -17.98
C LYS A 186 19.58 -7.03 -18.42
N VAL A 187 19.98 -5.84 -18.83
CA VAL A 187 21.38 -5.53 -19.09
C VAL A 187 22.17 -5.61 -17.78
N PRO A 188 23.28 -6.39 -17.72
CA PRO A 188 24.14 -6.44 -16.55
C PRO A 188 24.62 -5.05 -16.14
N GLY A 189 24.69 -4.79 -14.82
CA GLY A 189 25.00 -3.47 -14.28
C GLY A 189 26.38 -2.96 -14.70
N GLU A 190 27.32 -3.86 -14.99
CA GLU A 190 28.68 -3.55 -15.45
C GLU A 190 28.72 -2.94 -16.85
N GLN A 191 27.67 -3.14 -17.66
CA GLN A 191 27.53 -2.54 -19.00
C GLN A 191 26.80 -1.20 -18.96
N LEU A 192 26.26 -0.81 -17.80
CA LEU A 192 25.62 0.47 -17.61
C LEU A 192 26.64 1.50 -17.14
N PRO A 193 26.54 2.76 -17.59
CA PRO A 193 27.32 3.83 -17.00
C PRO A 193 27.02 3.94 -15.50
N LYS A 194 27.99 4.39 -14.71
CA LYS A 194 27.79 4.71 -13.30
C LYS A 194 26.62 5.69 -13.21
N MET A 195 25.50 5.24 -12.67
CA MET A 195 24.39 6.12 -12.37
C MET A 195 24.78 6.94 -11.15
N ASP A 196 25.13 8.21 -11.35
CA ASP A 196 25.29 9.20 -10.25
C ASP A 196 23.93 9.60 -9.64
N TYR A 197 22.97 8.68 -9.66
CA TYR A 197 21.72 8.84 -8.94
C TYR A 197 22.00 8.51 -7.48
N ASP A 198 21.85 9.49 -6.60
CA ASP A 198 21.83 9.30 -5.15
C ASP A 198 20.56 8.52 -4.76
N PRO A 199 20.61 7.20 -4.56
CA PRO A 199 19.41 6.38 -4.39
C PRO A 199 18.85 6.47 -2.97
N ALA A 200 19.62 7.01 -2.01
CA ALA A 200 19.32 6.93 -0.58
C ALA A 200 19.38 8.27 0.16
N GLY A 201 20.06 9.30 -0.33
CA GLY A 201 20.18 10.59 0.35
C GLY A 201 18.95 11.47 0.13
N SER A 202 18.43 11.53 -1.09
CA SER A 202 17.29 12.40 -1.43
C SER A 202 15.96 11.84 -0.92
N ALA A 203 15.65 10.57 -1.20
CA ALA A 203 14.34 10.00 -0.87
C ALA A 203 14.17 9.73 0.63
N ALA A 204 15.19 9.20 1.31
CA ALA A 204 15.12 8.95 2.76
C ALA A 204 15.14 10.27 3.55
N ALA A 205 15.93 11.26 3.13
CA ALA A 205 15.89 12.59 3.75
C ALA A 205 14.56 13.31 3.46
N VAL A 206 13.99 13.18 2.26
CA VAL A 206 12.65 13.70 1.93
C VAL A 206 11.57 13.00 2.76
N GLN A 207 11.66 11.68 2.95
CA GLN A 207 10.71 10.95 3.80
C GLN A 207 10.85 11.35 5.27
N GLN A 208 12.08 11.49 5.79
CA GLN A 208 12.31 12.03 7.13
C GLN A 208 11.76 13.45 7.28
N ALA A 209 12.01 14.32 6.29
CA ALA A 209 11.50 15.68 6.27
C ALA A 209 9.97 15.71 6.22
N LEU A 210 9.34 14.84 5.43
CA LEU A 210 7.88 14.73 5.30
C LEU A 210 7.25 14.17 6.59
N THR A 211 7.83 13.12 7.18
CA THR A 211 7.37 12.58 8.47
C THR A 211 7.54 13.61 9.59
N ALA A 212 8.66 14.33 9.62
CA ALA A 212 8.85 15.45 10.55
C ALA A 212 7.82 16.56 10.32
N HIS A 213 7.52 16.90 9.06
CA HIS A 213 6.56 17.94 8.70
C HIS A 213 5.12 17.57 9.09
N THR A 214 4.67 16.36 8.75
CA THR A 214 3.32 15.85 9.04
C THR A 214 3.06 15.62 10.52
N GLY A 215 4.10 15.32 11.31
CA GLY A 215 4.02 15.21 12.77
C GLY A 215 4.16 16.55 13.51
N ASN A 216 4.55 17.64 12.82
CA ASN A 216 4.86 18.90 13.46
C ASN A 216 3.59 19.69 13.84
N LYS A 217 3.33 19.78 15.15
CA LYS A 217 2.22 20.56 15.73
C LYS A 217 2.58 22.02 16.03
N ASN A 218 3.83 22.43 15.81
CA ASN A 218 4.36 23.78 16.09
C ASN A 218 4.24 24.71 14.89
N ASN A 219 3.26 24.49 14.01
CA ASN A 219 3.01 25.34 12.85
C ASN A 219 4.25 25.52 11.94
N PRO A 220 4.72 24.45 11.27
CA PRO A 220 5.97 24.45 10.48
C PRO A 220 6.01 25.47 9.35
N HIS A 221 4.85 25.92 8.86
CA HIS A 221 4.74 26.92 7.80
C HIS A 221 4.48 28.33 8.31
N ALA A 222 4.53 28.53 9.64
CA ALA A 222 4.16 29.79 10.27
C ALA A 222 2.80 30.32 9.81
N VAL A 223 1.83 29.41 9.55
CA VAL A 223 0.47 29.75 9.15
C VAL A 223 -0.16 30.60 10.24
N ALA A 224 -0.43 31.86 9.95
CA ALA A 224 -1.08 32.77 10.87
C ALA A 224 -2.56 32.40 11.04
N ALA A 225 -3.15 32.72 12.21
CA ALA A 225 -4.58 32.54 12.47
C ALA A 225 -5.47 33.12 11.35
N LYS A 226 -5.03 34.25 10.75
CA LYS A 226 -5.68 34.89 9.60
C LYS A 226 -5.79 33.97 8.37
N GLN A 227 -4.79 33.15 8.11
CA GLN A 227 -4.76 32.26 6.94
C GLN A 227 -5.72 31.08 7.06
N VAL A 228 -6.05 30.66 8.31
CA VAL A 228 -6.97 29.55 8.58
C VAL A 228 -8.36 30.01 9.04
N GLY A 229 -8.62 31.31 9.04
CA GLY A 229 -9.89 31.87 9.52
C GLY A 229 -10.14 31.67 11.02
N ALA A 230 -9.09 31.38 11.79
CA ALA A 230 -9.19 31.25 13.24
C ALA A 230 -9.31 32.65 13.88
N LEU A 231 -10.17 32.76 14.90
CA LEU A 231 -10.29 33.99 15.68
C LEU A 231 -9.00 34.21 16.49
N ALA A 232 -8.45 35.42 16.46
CA ALA A 232 -7.24 35.76 17.20
C ALA A 232 -7.49 35.75 18.72
N SER A 233 -6.45 35.51 19.51
CA SER A 233 -6.52 35.61 20.98
C SER A 233 -6.84 37.02 21.48
N SER A 234 -6.58 38.05 20.66
CA SER A 234 -7.01 39.43 20.89
C SER A 234 -8.49 39.68 20.62
N GLY A 235 -9.24 38.65 20.19
CA GLY A 235 -10.63 38.76 19.74
C GLY A 235 -10.76 39.12 18.26
N GLY A 236 -12.00 39.32 17.81
CA GLY A 236 -12.34 39.72 16.46
C GLY A 236 -13.84 39.98 16.29
N VAL A 237 -14.24 40.36 15.07
CA VAL A 237 -15.63 40.69 14.74
C VAL A 237 -16.34 39.45 14.21
N MET A 238 -17.46 39.08 14.83
CA MET A 238 -18.39 38.08 14.31
C MET A 238 -19.49 38.83 13.55
N SER A 239 -19.52 38.72 12.22
CA SER A 239 -20.46 39.47 11.36
C SER A 239 -21.82 38.80 11.19
N GLY A 240 -22.06 37.66 11.86
CA GLY A 240 -23.28 36.88 11.75
C GLY A 240 -23.64 36.19 13.06
N ALA A 241 -24.79 35.52 13.08
CA ALA A 241 -25.24 34.76 14.23
C ALA A 241 -24.24 33.65 14.57
N LEU A 242 -23.89 33.56 15.86
CA LEU A 242 -23.00 32.53 16.36
C LEU A 242 -23.81 31.54 17.20
N SER A 243 -23.95 30.31 16.72
CA SER A 243 -24.57 29.22 17.48
C SER A 243 -23.51 28.52 18.35
N MET A 244 -23.83 28.30 19.62
CA MET A 244 -23.01 27.51 20.55
C MET A 244 -23.40 26.03 20.60
N SER A 245 -24.43 25.59 19.87
CA SER A 245 -24.91 24.19 19.86
C SER A 245 -25.21 23.61 21.26
N GLY A 246 -25.58 24.45 22.22
CA GLY A 246 -25.85 24.07 23.62
C GLY A 246 -24.61 24.03 24.53
N HIS A 247 -23.43 24.39 24.03
CA HIS A 247 -22.22 24.50 24.85
C HIS A 247 -22.22 25.74 25.73
N LYS A 248 -21.53 25.65 26.88
CA LYS A 248 -21.41 26.73 27.86
C LYS A 248 -20.41 27.79 27.39
N ILE A 249 -20.72 29.06 27.69
CA ILE A 249 -19.74 30.15 27.67
C ILE A 249 -19.18 30.29 29.09
N ALA A 250 -17.93 29.87 29.29
CA ALA A 250 -17.26 29.96 30.58
C ALA A 250 -16.59 31.34 30.78
N ASN A 251 -16.38 31.72 32.04
CA ASN A 251 -15.68 32.96 32.43
C ASN A 251 -16.29 34.26 31.87
N LEU A 252 -17.60 34.28 31.59
CA LEU A 252 -18.31 35.49 31.20
C LEU A 252 -18.52 36.40 32.42
N ALA A 253 -17.84 37.55 32.43
CA ALA A 253 -17.96 38.54 33.49
C ALA A 253 -19.38 39.12 33.61
N ALA A 254 -19.68 39.77 34.73
CA ALA A 254 -20.91 40.57 34.85
C ALA A 254 -20.84 41.74 33.84
N PRO A 255 -21.93 42.06 33.13
CA PRO A 255 -21.95 43.13 32.14
C PRO A 255 -21.70 44.48 32.81
N ALA A 256 -20.87 45.32 32.18
CA ALA A 256 -20.60 46.69 32.60
C ALA A 256 -21.25 47.71 31.66
N ALA A 257 -21.35 47.39 30.37
CA ALA A 257 -22.01 48.20 29.35
C ALA A 257 -23.35 47.59 28.90
N PRO A 258 -24.29 48.40 28.36
CA PRO A 258 -25.58 47.90 27.87
C PRO A 258 -25.48 46.92 26.69
N THR A 259 -24.34 46.88 26.00
CA THR A 259 -24.07 45.99 24.86
C THR A 259 -23.35 44.69 25.25
N ASP A 260 -22.98 44.54 26.52
CA ASP A 260 -22.30 43.34 26.99
C ASP A 260 -23.27 42.17 27.10
N ALA A 261 -22.75 40.95 26.95
CA ALA A 261 -23.52 39.75 27.26
C ALA A 261 -23.69 39.63 28.79
N ALA A 262 -24.91 39.38 29.24
CA ALA A 262 -25.20 39.17 30.65
C ALA A 262 -25.03 37.68 31.04
N ASN A 263 -24.28 37.42 32.12
CA ASN A 263 -24.25 36.08 32.71
C ASN A 263 -25.52 35.81 33.55
N LYS A 264 -25.80 34.53 33.83
CA LYS A 264 -27.01 34.13 34.54
C LYS A 264 -27.10 34.74 35.95
N GLN A 265 -25.99 34.78 36.69
CA GLN A 265 -25.98 35.35 38.04
C GLN A 265 -26.41 36.82 38.04
N TYR A 266 -25.86 37.61 37.12
CA TYR A 266 -26.22 39.02 36.97
C TYR A 266 -27.72 39.18 36.73
N VAL A 267 -28.28 38.40 35.79
CA VAL A 267 -29.71 38.43 35.49
C VAL A 267 -30.53 38.04 36.71
N ASP A 268 -30.22 36.93 37.38
CA ASP A 268 -30.96 36.47 38.56
C ASP A 268 -30.92 37.48 39.73
N GLU A 269 -29.84 38.27 39.86
CA GLU A 269 -29.69 39.30 40.90
C GLU A 269 -30.35 40.64 40.55
N HIS A 270 -30.49 40.96 39.25
CA HIS A 270 -30.94 42.27 38.77
C HIS A 270 -32.30 42.25 38.07
N THR A 271 -32.91 41.09 37.89
CA THR A 271 -34.25 40.96 37.30
C THR A 271 -35.31 40.61 38.35
N GLY A 272 -36.42 41.37 38.34
CA GLY A 272 -37.61 41.11 39.15
C GLY A 272 -37.73 41.95 40.45
N ALA A 273 -38.97 42.15 40.89
CA ALA A 273 -39.27 42.71 42.20
C ALA A 273 -38.97 41.65 43.27
N LYS A 274 -37.92 41.87 44.08
CA LYS A 274 -37.62 40.95 45.18
C LYS A 274 -38.64 41.12 46.29
N VAL A 275 -39.56 40.16 46.40
CA VAL A 275 -40.50 40.07 47.52
C VAL A 275 -39.80 39.44 48.72
N VAL A 276 -39.77 40.16 49.84
CA VAL A 276 -39.30 39.69 51.14
C VAL A 276 -40.51 39.45 52.03
N THR A 277 -40.57 38.30 52.68
CA THR A 277 -41.60 38.00 53.68
C THR A 277 -40.96 37.99 55.07
N GLY A 278 -41.70 38.36 56.10
CA GLY A 278 -41.17 38.33 57.45
C GLY A 278 -42.20 38.68 58.51
N SER A 279 -41.74 38.73 59.75
CA SER A 279 -42.56 39.19 60.85
C SER A 279 -41.78 40.07 61.83
N TYR A 280 -42.51 40.95 62.52
CA TYR A 280 -42.01 41.72 63.64
C TYR A 280 -42.70 41.26 64.92
N VAL A 281 -41.92 40.98 65.96
CA VAL A 281 -42.46 40.60 67.28
C VAL A 281 -42.43 41.83 68.19
N GLY A 282 -43.58 42.17 68.76
CA GLY A 282 -43.70 43.26 69.71
C GLY A 282 -42.77 43.07 70.90
N THR A 283 -42.13 44.16 71.33
CA THR A 283 -41.08 44.13 72.35
C THR A 283 -41.63 44.14 73.79
N GLY A 284 -42.90 44.45 73.97
CA GLY A 284 -43.53 44.68 75.28
C GLY A 284 -43.18 46.03 75.91
N LYS A 285 -42.31 46.83 75.30
CA LYS A 285 -41.93 48.16 75.79
C LYS A 285 -42.85 49.22 75.17
N THR A 286 -43.23 50.21 75.97
CA THR A 286 -44.09 51.31 75.52
C THR A 286 -43.43 52.69 75.71
N GLY A 287 -44.01 53.74 75.13
CA GLY A 287 -43.55 55.13 75.25
C GLY A 287 -42.85 55.67 74.00
N LYS A 288 -42.64 56.99 73.95
CA LYS A 288 -42.19 57.74 72.75
C LYS A 288 -40.88 57.26 72.09
N ASN A 289 -40.08 56.46 72.80
CA ASN A 289 -38.81 55.92 72.34
C ASN A 289 -38.89 54.44 71.93
N ASN A 290 -40.08 53.82 72.00
CA ASN A 290 -40.28 52.39 71.73
C ASN A 290 -41.37 52.15 70.65
N PRO A 291 -41.20 52.66 69.41
CA PRO A 291 -42.15 52.40 68.34
C PRO A 291 -42.27 50.92 68.01
N THR A 292 -43.39 50.57 67.42
CA THR A 292 -43.54 49.31 66.68
C THR A 292 -42.92 49.55 65.31
N GLU A 293 -41.98 48.71 64.88
CA GLU A 293 -41.20 48.99 63.68
C GLU A 293 -40.78 47.75 62.90
N ILE A 294 -40.71 47.86 61.57
CA ILE A 294 -40.17 46.84 60.68
C ILE A 294 -38.95 47.43 59.99
N SER A 295 -37.80 46.77 60.15
CA SER A 295 -36.53 47.17 59.51
C SER A 295 -36.13 46.16 58.44
N LEU A 296 -35.86 46.66 57.23
CA LEU A 296 -35.51 45.85 56.07
C LEU A 296 -34.04 46.06 55.67
N PRO A 297 -33.41 45.10 54.97
CA PRO A 297 -31.99 45.22 54.59
C PRO A 297 -31.72 46.32 53.56
N LYS A 298 -32.74 46.73 52.80
CA LYS A 298 -32.69 47.80 51.79
C LYS A 298 -33.94 48.68 51.92
N PRO A 299 -33.91 49.92 51.40
CA PRO A 299 -35.09 50.79 51.41
C PRO A 299 -36.23 50.13 50.65
N PHE A 300 -37.40 50.01 51.25
CA PHE A 300 -38.52 49.34 50.60
C PHE A 300 -39.22 50.25 49.60
N LYS A 301 -39.67 49.67 48.49
CA LYS A 301 -40.58 50.29 47.52
C LYS A 301 -42.03 50.15 47.95
N VAL A 302 -42.39 48.97 48.43
CA VAL A 302 -43.71 48.66 48.97
C VAL A 302 -43.55 47.85 50.25
N LEU A 303 -44.27 48.19 51.30
CA LEU A 303 -44.41 47.39 52.50
C LEU A 303 -45.89 47.09 52.70
N CYS A 304 -46.24 45.83 52.79
CA CYS A 304 -47.58 45.35 53.09
C CYS A 304 -47.53 44.67 54.45
N ILE A 305 -48.26 45.22 55.42
CA ILE A 305 -48.49 44.54 56.71
C ILE A 305 -49.89 43.96 56.63
N TYR A 306 -50.01 42.64 56.79
CA TYR A 306 -51.24 41.92 56.45
C TYR A 306 -51.85 41.15 57.61
N GLY A 307 -51.06 40.75 58.60
CA GLY A 307 -51.54 39.93 59.72
C GLY A 307 -51.00 40.38 61.06
N MET A 308 -51.82 40.19 62.10
CA MET A 308 -51.43 40.34 63.50
C MET A 308 -51.84 39.08 64.27
N GLN A 309 -50.85 38.43 64.87
CA GLN A 309 -51.02 37.19 65.62
C GLN A 309 -50.75 37.44 67.10
N TYR A 310 -51.70 37.03 67.93
CA TYR A 310 -51.56 36.89 69.37
C TYR A 310 -51.30 35.41 69.70
N PRO A 311 -50.93 35.07 70.96
CA PRO A 311 -50.75 33.67 71.36
C PRO A 311 -51.93 32.75 71.00
N ASP A 312 -53.17 33.26 71.11
CA ASP A 312 -54.39 32.45 70.97
C ASP A 312 -55.28 32.85 69.79
N SER A 313 -54.87 33.81 68.94
CA SER A 313 -55.71 34.31 67.83
C SER A 313 -54.91 34.96 66.70
N TYR A 314 -55.49 35.00 65.51
CA TYR A 314 -54.93 35.68 64.33
C TYR A 314 -55.98 36.60 63.73
N TYR A 315 -55.58 37.83 63.40
CA TYR A 315 -56.41 38.83 62.76
C TYR A 315 -55.70 39.37 61.52
N ASP A 316 -56.44 39.50 60.42
CA ASP A 316 -55.96 40.31 59.30
C ASP A 316 -55.95 41.78 59.70
N ILE A 317 -54.99 42.54 59.16
CA ILE A 317 -55.08 44.00 59.18
C ILE A 317 -56.21 44.40 58.24
N TYR A 318 -56.96 45.45 58.57
CA TYR A 318 -58.01 46.04 57.72
C TYR A 318 -57.94 47.58 57.77
N PRO A 319 -58.04 48.29 56.63
CA PRO A 319 -58.25 49.73 56.57
C PRO A 319 -59.69 50.05 56.97
N THR A 320 -59.87 51.10 57.79
CA THR A 320 -61.17 51.43 58.37
C THR A 320 -61.89 52.54 57.61
N ASP A 321 -62.41 52.23 56.42
CA ASP A 321 -63.45 53.06 55.79
C ASP A 321 -64.69 52.30 55.29
N SER A 322 -64.69 50.96 55.29
CA SER A 322 -65.83 50.19 54.78
C SER A 322 -66.61 49.51 55.90
N THR A 323 -67.92 49.73 55.92
CA THR A 323 -68.92 49.03 56.75
C THR A 323 -69.14 47.58 56.29
N SER A 324 -68.15 46.94 55.67
CA SER A 324 -68.24 45.62 55.06
C SER A 324 -67.04 44.76 55.46
N THR A 325 -67.31 43.49 55.76
CA THR A 325 -66.40 42.45 56.27
C THR A 325 -65.34 42.00 55.26
N GLY A 326 -64.62 42.92 54.63
CA GLY A 326 -63.54 42.64 53.68
C GLY A 326 -62.17 42.59 54.35
N GLN A 327 -61.54 41.40 54.40
CA GLN A 327 -60.13 41.24 54.80
C GLN A 327 -59.23 41.98 53.79
N THR A 328 -58.53 43.05 54.20
CA THR A 328 -57.70 43.85 53.29
C THR A 328 -56.42 44.35 53.96
N CYS A 329 -55.26 44.05 53.39
CA CYS A 329 -53.95 44.44 53.96
C CYS A 329 -53.64 45.95 53.87
N ASN A 330 -52.73 46.45 54.71
CA ASN A 330 -52.26 47.84 54.64
C ASN A 330 -51.03 47.94 53.72
N ILE A 331 -51.20 48.52 52.53
CA ILE A 331 -50.14 48.68 51.52
C ILE A 331 -49.53 50.08 51.63
N ILE A 332 -48.24 50.10 51.88
CA ILE A 332 -47.49 51.31 52.20
C ILE A 332 -46.45 51.54 51.12
N SER A 333 -46.62 52.63 50.37
CA SER A 333 -45.67 53.02 49.31
C SER A 333 -44.47 53.75 49.92
N GLY A 334 -43.27 53.18 49.78
CA GLY A 334 -42.05 53.75 50.34
C GLY A 334 -41.69 55.14 49.80
N SER A 335 -42.17 55.54 48.61
CA SER A 335 -41.97 56.89 48.06
C SER A 335 -42.87 57.95 48.70
N SER A 336 -44.00 57.54 49.26
CA SER A 336 -45.04 58.46 49.74
C SER A 336 -45.02 58.66 51.26
N ILE A 337 -44.27 57.83 52.01
CA ILE A 337 -44.15 57.97 53.46
C ILE A 337 -43.12 59.06 53.81
N PRO A 338 -43.49 60.06 54.63
CA PRO A 338 -42.54 61.05 55.15
C PRO A 338 -41.61 60.47 56.23
N THR A 339 -40.52 61.17 56.49
CA THR A 339 -39.58 60.85 57.59
C THR A 339 -40.06 61.31 58.96
N GLU A 340 -41.12 62.13 58.98
CA GLU A 340 -41.81 62.58 60.19
C GLU A 340 -43.11 61.81 60.39
N TYR A 341 -43.55 61.64 61.64
CA TYR A 341 -44.82 60.98 61.94
C TYR A 341 -45.98 61.75 61.31
N THR A 342 -46.67 61.08 60.38
CA THR A 342 -47.84 61.64 59.70
C THR A 342 -49.05 60.78 60.00
N ARG A 343 -50.20 61.43 60.18
CA ARG A 343 -51.49 60.80 60.47
C ARG A 343 -52.12 60.15 59.24
N TYR A 344 -53.17 59.33 59.44
CA TYR A 344 -53.95 58.63 58.41
C TYR A 344 -53.26 57.42 57.76
N PHE A 345 -52.52 56.62 58.54
CA PHE A 345 -51.94 55.37 58.03
C PHE A 345 -52.85 54.15 58.12
N GLY A 346 -54.08 54.28 58.64
CA GLY A 346 -55.09 53.22 58.62
C GLY A 346 -54.74 51.94 59.40
N PHE A 347 -53.97 52.03 60.49
CA PHE A 347 -53.66 50.86 61.32
C PHE A 347 -54.69 50.63 62.43
N PHE A 348 -55.31 49.44 62.41
CA PHE A 348 -55.98 48.71 63.51
C PHE A 348 -56.99 49.47 64.40
N TYR A 349 -58.16 48.86 64.66
CA TYR A 349 -59.05 49.19 65.79
C TYR A 349 -59.39 50.69 66.00
N SER A 350 -59.93 51.37 65.00
CA SER A 350 -60.66 52.62 65.24
C SER A 350 -61.64 52.91 64.13
N SER A 351 -62.84 53.36 64.49
CA SER A 351 -63.77 54.05 63.58
C SER A 351 -63.21 55.39 63.05
N LYS A 352 -61.96 55.73 63.43
CA LYS A 352 -61.21 56.91 63.04
C LYS A 352 -59.80 56.54 62.54
N PRO A 353 -59.63 56.34 61.23
CA PRO A 353 -58.33 56.15 60.58
C PRO A 353 -57.29 57.24 60.89
N SER A 354 -57.75 58.43 61.31
CA SER A 354 -56.94 59.60 61.67
C SER A 354 -55.95 59.36 62.79
N ASP A 355 -56.15 58.33 63.60
CA ASP A 355 -55.46 58.19 64.88
C ASP A 355 -54.18 57.34 64.76
N SER A 356 -53.90 56.78 63.58
CA SER A 356 -52.67 56.04 63.32
C SER A 356 -51.61 56.91 62.66
N TYR A 357 -50.38 56.77 63.16
CA TYR A 357 -49.22 57.53 62.72
C TYR A 357 -48.16 56.58 62.19
N GLY A 358 -47.62 56.90 61.02
CA GLY A 358 -46.53 56.18 60.40
C GLY A 358 -45.40 57.13 60.02
N LYS A 359 -44.17 56.63 60.06
CA LYS A 359 -43.03 57.30 59.44
C LYS A 359 -42.04 56.29 58.89
N LYS A 360 -41.20 56.75 57.98
CA LYS A 360 -40.05 56.02 57.49
C LYS A 360 -38.76 56.57 58.11
N SER A 361 -37.74 55.75 58.31
CA SER A 361 -36.40 56.22 58.62
C SER A 361 -35.80 57.02 57.45
N ALA A 362 -34.81 57.87 57.75
CA ALA A 362 -34.11 58.68 56.75
C ALA A 362 -33.40 57.82 55.69
N ASP A 363 -32.90 56.63 56.06
CA ASP A 363 -32.31 55.68 55.11
C ASP A 363 -33.36 54.85 54.35
N GLY A 364 -34.64 55.03 54.66
CA GLY A 364 -35.76 54.38 53.98
C GLY A 364 -36.01 52.92 54.34
N LYS A 365 -35.24 52.35 55.27
CA LYS A 365 -35.26 50.92 55.59
C LYS A 365 -36.26 50.53 56.66
N THR A 366 -36.58 51.44 57.56
CA THR A 366 -37.42 51.18 58.72
C THR A 366 -38.74 51.90 58.55
N PHE A 367 -39.84 51.17 58.70
CA PHE A 367 -41.16 51.75 58.89
C PHE A 367 -41.53 51.62 60.36
N SER A 368 -41.85 52.74 61.01
CA SER A 368 -42.25 52.78 62.41
C SER A 368 -43.66 53.35 62.51
N TRP A 369 -44.48 52.77 63.38
CA TRP A 369 -45.86 53.23 63.57
C TRP A 369 -46.26 53.32 65.04
N TYR A 370 -47.29 54.14 65.24
CA TYR A 370 -48.02 54.29 66.49
C TYR A 370 -49.52 54.29 66.21
N TYR A 371 -50.26 53.73 67.15
CA TYR A 371 -51.68 54.00 67.28
C TYR A 371 -51.82 55.06 68.40
N ASP A 372 -52.36 56.21 68.02
CA ASP A 372 -52.50 57.44 68.81
C ASP A 372 -51.21 58.06 69.38
N LEU A 373 -50.63 59.02 68.65
CA LEU A 373 -49.47 59.79 69.08
C LEU A 373 -49.91 61.12 69.72
N THR A 374 -50.07 61.16 71.05
CA THR A 374 -50.25 62.41 71.80
C THR A 374 -48.92 62.91 72.42
N PRO A 375 -48.70 64.25 72.55
CA PRO A 375 -47.41 64.81 72.97
C PRO A 375 -46.93 64.42 74.39
N SER A 376 -47.80 63.92 75.28
CA SER A 376 -47.49 63.81 76.72
C SER A 376 -47.33 62.38 77.27
N SER A 377 -47.84 61.31 76.65
CA SER A 377 -47.56 59.94 77.12
C SER A 377 -48.05 58.86 76.14
N ALA A 378 -47.23 58.51 75.14
CA ALA A 378 -47.48 57.41 74.21
C ALA A 378 -47.34 56.00 74.86
N ALA A 379 -47.79 55.82 76.10
CA ALA A 379 -47.52 54.61 76.88
C ALA A 379 -48.58 53.49 76.72
N SER A 380 -49.80 53.80 76.28
CA SER A 380 -50.92 52.84 76.35
C SER A 380 -51.36 52.21 75.03
N VAL A 381 -50.96 52.70 73.84
CA VAL A 381 -51.62 52.26 72.60
C VAL A 381 -50.71 52.03 71.39
N GLN A 382 -49.46 51.63 71.60
CA GLN A 382 -48.52 51.37 70.49
C GLN A 382 -48.72 50.01 69.81
N LEU A 383 -49.58 49.16 70.37
CA LEU A 383 -49.74 47.75 70.00
C LEU A 383 -48.41 46.95 70.00
N ASN A 384 -47.39 47.45 70.70
CA ASN A 384 -46.06 46.83 70.84
C ASN A 384 -46.03 45.77 71.95
N LYS A 385 -47.12 45.00 72.12
CA LYS A 385 -47.26 44.02 73.20
C LYS A 385 -46.28 42.86 73.00
N SER A 386 -45.63 42.42 74.07
CA SER A 386 -44.73 41.26 74.01
C SER A 386 -45.47 40.03 73.51
N GLY A 387 -44.91 39.36 72.50
CA GLY A 387 -45.50 38.16 71.89
C GLY A 387 -46.57 38.42 70.82
N THR A 388 -46.92 39.67 70.51
CA THR A 388 -47.73 39.98 69.32
C THR A 388 -46.83 39.98 68.08
N ILE A 389 -47.22 39.24 67.04
CA ILE A 389 -46.43 39.08 65.81
C ILE A 389 -47.17 39.77 64.65
N TYR A 390 -46.47 40.67 63.96
CA TYR A 390 -46.95 41.36 62.77
C TYR A 390 -46.33 40.76 61.53
N HIS A 391 -47.14 40.21 60.63
CA HIS A 391 -46.66 39.58 59.40
C HIS A 391 -46.67 40.56 58.23
N TYR A 392 -45.62 40.54 57.42
CA TYR A 392 -45.43 41.48 56.33
C TYR A 392 -44.84 40.85 55.05
N TYR A 393 -45.14 41.51 53.93
CA TYR A 393 -44.46 41.36 52.65
C TYR A 393 -43.85 42.71 52.24
N ALA A 394 -42.66 42.72 51.68
CA ALA A 394 -42.01 43.93 51.20
C ALA A 394 -41.41 43.73 49.82
N ILE A 395 -41.52 44.73 48.96
CA ILE A 395 -40.76 44.82 47.71
C ILE A 395 -39.60 45.77 47.99
N LEU A 396 -38.37 45.27 47.86
CA LEU A 396 -37.14 46.03 48.05
C LEU A 396 -36.72 46.84 46.81
#